data_AF-A0A9X1HCV0-F1
#
_entry.id   AF-A0A9X1HCV0-F1
#
_cell.length_a   1.000
_cell.length_b   1.000
_cell.length_c   1.000
_cell.angle_alpha   90.00
_cell.angle_beta   90.00
_cell.angle_gamma   90.00
#
_symmetry.space_group_name_H-M   'P 1'
#
loop_
_entity.id
_entity.type
_entity.pdbx_description
1 polymer ?
#
loop_
_entity_poly.entity_id
_entity_poly.type
_entity_poly.pdbx_seq_one_letter_code
_entity_poly.pdbx_strand_id
1 'polypeptide(L)'
;MKTKFLLIGTFITMSFFVGCSSDEKTNDGSGSAKAITNEEIITNSTIDASVEDVTNIAEDQFSAQLNVNSKPGGPIKNFLPSCATITTVLTNNTWTKTVDFGVEGCTLNNGNTVKGKMVVSFSNDFTSSTQTISYTFEGFYHNGKKIQGSKSIVRTIKETNILVTPHPVSTAAIDLTITFDDGKVYTRKGTLIKEMTSGYDTWFDWDDNAFVVTGSGTTTFPNGDTFSAEITTPLEFNASCRKSFAVKGIVSITKNGALATIDYGNGECDMLAKVTKDGVTEEVNLKK
;
A
#
# COMPACT_ATOMS: atom_id res chain seq x y z
N MET A 1 7.13 -29.10 -91.80
CA MET A 1 8.00 -29.42 -90.65
C MET A 1 7.65 -28.50 -89.49
N LYS A 2 7.19 -29.08 -88.38
CA LYS A 2 7.15 -28.56 -86.98
C LYS A 2 6.44 -27.18 -86.75
N THR A 3 5.20 -27.15 -86.25
CA THR A 3 4.77 -26.94 -84.82
C THR A 3 5.23 -25.61 -84.22
N LYS A 4 4.45 -24.75 -83.55
CA LYS A 4 3.30 -24.90 -82.61
C LYS A 4 2.73 -23.46 -82.37
N PHE A 5 1.40 -23.25 -82.27
CA PHE A 5 0.60 -22.96 -81.04
C PHE A 5 1.13 -21.77 -80.18
N LEU A 6 0.34 -20.81 -79.66
CA LEU A 6 -0.98 -20.89 -79.02
C LEU A 6 -1.56 -19.46 -78.72
N LEU A 7 -2.89 -19.29 -78.94
CA LEU A 7 -3.95 -18.44 -78.31
C LEU A 7 -3.62 -17.11 -77.56
N ILE A 8 -4.26 -15.94 -77.80
CA ILE A 8 -5.69 -15.50 -77.77
C ILE A 8 -6.37 -15.64 -76.39
N GLY A 9 -6.86 -14.53 -75.83
CA GLY A 9 -7.89 -14.57 -74.77
C GLY A 9 -8.14 -13.25 -74.03
N THR A 10 -8.92 -12.35 -74.61
CA THR A 10 -9.60 -11.22 -73.93
C THR A 10 -10.78 -11.75 -73.11
N PHE A 11 -11.02 -11.25 -71.88
CA PHE A 11 -12.36 -11.25 -71.30
C PHE A 11 -12.54 -10.10 -70.29
N ILE A 12 -13.53 -9.26 -70.59
CA ILE A 12 -14.12 -8.21 -69.76
C ILE A 12 -15.21 -8.86 -68.90
N THR A 13 -15.25 -8.57 -67.61
CA THR A 13 -16.44 -8.83 -66.77
C THR A 13 -16.76 -7.63 -65.89
N MET A 14 -17.90 -7.02 -66.20
CA MET A 14 -18.64 -6.06 -65.40
C MET A 14 -19.52 -6.84 -64.41
N SER A 15 -19.67 -6.37 -63.17
CA SER A 15 -20.74 -6.81 -62.27
C SER A 15 -21.18 -5.64 -61.39
N PHE A 16 -22.45 -5.27 -61.57
CA PHE A 16 -23.23 -4.43 -60.67
C PHE A 16 -23.96 -5.32 -59.66
N PHE A 17 -23.98 -4.92 -58.40
CA PHE A 17 -25.10 -5.18 -57.49
C PHE A 17 -25.39 -3.94 -56.64
N VAL A 18 -26.68 -3.76 -56.35
CA VAL A 18 -27.40 -2.61 -55.78
C VAL A 18 -28.02 -3.02 -54.43
N GLY A 19 -28.12 -2.08 -53.48
CA GLY A 19 -29.04 -2.07 -52.31
C GLY A 19 -28.63 -2.97 -51.14
N CYS A 20 -28.86 -2.71 -49.86
CA CYS A 20 -29.67 -1.83 -49.00
C CYS A 20 -28.95 -1.83 -47.63
N SER A 21 -29.24 -1.09 -46.57
CA SER A 21 -30.07 0.06 -46.18
C SER A 21 -29.49 0.48 -44.81
N SER A 22 -29.83 1.67 -44.37
CA SER A 22 -29.46 2.28 -43.08
C SER A 22 -29.40 1.28 -41.91
N ASP A 23 -28.24 1.20 -41.26
CA ASP A 23 -28.18 0.92 -39.84
C ASP A 23 -27.39 2.05 -39.17
N GLU A 24 -28.06 2.64 -38.20
CA GLU A 24 -27.62 3.76 -37.42
C GLU A 24 -26.23 3.50 -36.85
N LYS A 25 -25.36 4.50 -36.98
CA LYS A 25 -24.23 4.62 -36.07
C LYS A 25 -24.82 4.79 -34.67
N THR A 26 -24.96 3.69 -33.93
CA THR A 26 -24.95 3.76 -32.48
C THR A 26 -23.63 4.40 -32.11
N ASN A 27 -23.71 5.69 -31.73
CA ASN A 27 -22.71 6.32 -30.90
C ASN A 27 -22.59 5.46 -29.65
N ASP A 28 -21.62 4.58 -29.62
CA ASP A 28 -21.21 3.88 -28.40
C ASP A 28 -20.36 4.86 -27.57
N GLY A 29 -21.04 5.93 -27.13
CA GLY A 29 -20.60 6.81 -26.08
C GLY A 29 -21.28 6.39 -24.79
N SER A 30 -20.82 5.30 -24.16
CA SER A 30 -21.01 4.98 -22.73
C SER A 30 -20.55 3.54 -22.43
N GLY A 31 -19.61 3.35 -21.50
CA GLY A 31 -19.63 2.10 -20.71
C GLY A 31 -18.34 1.57 -20.06
N SER A 32 -17.14 1.98 -20.47
CA SER A 32 -15.91 1.30 -20.00
C SER A 32 -15.46 1.65 -18.56
N ALA A 33 -16.14 2.54 -17.84
CA ALA A 33 -15.62 3.17 -16.62
C ALA A 33 -16.07 2.53 -15.29
N LYS A 34 -16.83 1.42 -15.30
CA LYS A 34 -17.33 0.80 -14.05
C LYS A 34 -16.47 -0.33 -13.53
N ALA A 35 -15.93 -1.20 -14.37
CA ALA A 35 -15.29 -2.42 -13.88
C ALA A 35 -14.01 -2.12 -13.06
N ILE A 36 -13.87 -2.78 -11.91
CA ILE A 36 -12.63 -2.81 -11.13
C ILE A 36 -11.73 -3.90 -11.70
N THR A 37 -10.50 -3.54 -12.05
CA THR A 37 -9.51 -4.48 -12.60
C THR A 37 -8.57 -5.01 -11.51
N ASN A 38 -7.93 -6.15 -11.77
CA ASN A 38 -6.91 -6.67 -10.86
C ASN A 38 -5.68 -5.77 -10.80
N GLU A 39 -5.31 -5.14 -11.91
CA GLU A 39 -4.19 -4.20 -11.96
C GLU A 39 -4.42 -3.00 -11.03
N GLU A 40 -5.65 -2.47 -10.97
CA GLU A 40 -6.00 -1.40 -10.03
C GLU A 40 -5.95 -1.88 -8.57
N ILE A 41 -6.41 -3.10 -8.29
CA ILE A 41 -6.33 -3.71 -6.97
C ILE A 41 -4.87 -3.89 -6.53
N ILE A 42 -4.03 -4.46 -7.40
CA ILE A 42 -2.59 -4.65 -7.14
C ILE A 42 -1.93 -3.29 -6.94
N THR A 43 -2.22 -2.30 -7.79
CA THR A 43 -1.74 -0.92 -7.64
C THR A 43 -2.10 -0.37 -6.26
N ASN A 44 -3.35 -0.50 -5.83
CA ASN A 44 -3.80 -0.04 -4.51
C ASN A 44 -3.06 -0.76 -3.37
N SER A 45 -2.93 -2.08 -3.49
CA SER A 45 -2.25 -2.91 -2.50
C SER A 45 -0.76 -2.58 -2.36
N THR A 46 -0.06 -2.24 -3.46
CA THR A 46 1.33 -1.78 -3.38
C THR A 46 1.48 -0.39 -2.75
N ILE A 47 0.46 0.47 -2.86
CA ILE A 47 0.39 1.73 -2.13
C ILE A 47 0.17 1.44 -0.64
N ASP A 48 -0.73 0.52 -0.29
CA ASP A 48 -0.97 0.09 1.10
C ASP A 48 0.31 -0.42 1.75
N ALA A 49 1.04 -1.28 1.06
CA ALA A 49 2.35 -1.78 1.51
C ALA A 49 3.37 -0.65 1.76
N SER A 50 3.33 0.40 0.94
CA SER A 50 4.20 1.58 1.13
C SER A 50 3.80 2.37 2.37
N VAL A 51 2.48 2.55 2.59
CA VAL A 51 1.94 3.23 3.77
C VAL A 51 2.27 2.45 5.05
N GLU A 52 2.18 1.12 5.01
CA GLU A 52 2.49 0.26 6.15
C GLU A 52 3.98 0.33 6.51
N ASP A 53 4.89 0.21 5.53
CA ASP A 53 6.33 0.31 5.80
C ASP A 53 6.74 1.68 6.36
N VAL A 54 6.22 2.77 5.80
CA VAL A 54 6.45 4.11 6.34
C VAL A 54 5.94 4.21 7.78
N THR A 55 4.76 3.66 8.06
CA THR A 55 4.19 3.69 9.42
C THR A 55 5.07 2.91 10.39
N ASN A 56 5.52 1.72 9.99
CA ASN A 56 6.43 0.89 10.79
C ASN A 56 7.77 1.60 11.06
N ILE A 57 8.35 2.29 10.07
CA ILE A 57 9.56 3.09 10.27
C ILE A 57 9.31 4.20 11.29
N ALA A 58 8.20 4.95 11.19
CA ALA A 58 7.89 6.02 12.15
C ALA A 58 7.71 5.49 13.58
N GLU A 59 6.94 4.42 13.76
CA GLU A 59 6.67 3.81 15.06
C GLU A 59 7.93 3.17 15.67
N ASP A 60 8.77 2.52 14.84
CA ASP A 60 10.07 2.00 15.26
C ASP A 60 10.97 3.12 15.79
N GLN A 61 11.06 4.25 15.07
CA GLN A 61 11.90 5.37 15.51
C GLN A 61 11.43 6.01 16.82
N PHE A 62 10.12 6.05 17.05
CA PHE A 62 9.55 6.42 18.34
C PHE A 62 9.87 5.39 19.43
N SER A 63 9.60 4.10 19.17
CA SER A 63 9.80 3.01 20.14
C SER A 63 11.27 2.88 20.56
N ALA A 64 12.20 2.98 19.61
CA ALA A 64 13.63 2.96 19.87
C ALA A 64 14.07 4.13 20.79
N GLN A 65 13.48 5.31 20.62
CA GLN A 65 13.79 6.46 21.47
C GLN A 65 13.18 6.33 22.87
N LEU A 66 11.93 5.86 22.96
CA LEU A 66 11.25 5.56 24.23
C LEU A 66 12.06 4.57 25.07
N ASN A 67 12.69 3.58 24.43
CA ASN A 67 13.39 2.48 25.09
C ASN A 67 14.91 2.63 25.17
N VAL A 68 15.48 3.81 24.89
CA VAL A 68 16.94 4.00 24.84
C VAL A 68 17.66 3.62 26.15
N ASN A 69 16.98 3.76 27.30
CA ASN A 69 17.50 3.41 28.62
C ASN A 69 16.92 2.10 29.18
N SER A 70 16.06 1.42 28.43
CA SER A 70 15.43 0.16 28.83
C SER A 70 16.44 -0.98 28.71
N LYS A 71 16.42 -1.93 29.66
CA LYS A 71 17.21 -3.16 29.56
C LYS A 71 16.48 -4.15 28.66
N PRO A 72 17.11 -4.69 27.61
CA PRO A 72 16.47 -5.68 26.75
C PRO A 72 16.44 -7.05 27.46
N GLY A 73 15.37 -7.81 27.22
CA GLY A 73 15.24 -9.19 27.69
C GLY A 73 15.96 -10.22 26.81
N GLY A 74 16.55 -9.78 25.69
CA GLY A 74 17.24 -10.62 24.71
C GLY A 74 18.06 -9.78 23.72
N PRO A 75 18.58 -10.39 22.64
CA PRO A 75 19.27 -9.66 21.57
C PRO A 75 18.34 -8.63 20.93
N ILE A 76 18.83 -7.41 20.74
CA ILE A 76 18.07 -6.37 20.03
C ILE A 76 18.03 -6.72 18.54
N LYS A 77 16.84 -6.96 18.01
CA LYS A 77 16.61 -7.04 16.56
C LYS A 77 16.40 -5.63 16.03
N ASN A 78 17.31 -5.16 15.19
CA ASN A 78 17.15 -3.86 14.54
C ASN A 78 16.09 -3.97 13.44
N PHE A 79 15.11 -3.06 13.44
CA PHE A 79 14.11 -2.97 12.39
C PHE A 79 14.72 -2.40 11.10
N LEU A 80 15.50 -1.31 11.23
CA LEU A 80 16.19 -0.68 10.11
C LEU A 80 17.49 -1.42 9.73
N PRO A 81 17.81 -1.50 8.43
CA PRO A 81 19.07 -2.08 7.96
C PRO A 81 20.27 -1.20 8.30
N SER A 82 21.45 -1.80 8.33
CA SER A 82 22.70 -1.11 8.71
C SER A 82 23.15 -0.01 7.75
N CYS A 83 22.61 0.04 6.53
CA CYS A 83 22.85 1.14 5.58
C CYS A 83 22.09 2.42 5.95
N ALA A 84 21.07 2.34 6.81
CA ALA A 84 20.33 3.52 7.26
C ALA A 84 21.14 4.29 8.30
N THR A 85 21.33 5.59 8.09
CA THR A 85 21.97 6.48 9.06
C THR A 85 20.91 7.23 9.85
N ILE A 86 20.98 7.16 11.19
CA ILE A 86 20.01 7.81 12.08
C ILE A 86 20.68 9.01 12.76
N THR A 87 20.15 10.21 12.54
CA THR A 87 20.54 11.41 13.29
C THR A 87 19.43 11.76 14.27
N THR A 88 19.78 11.98 15.54
CA THR A 88 18.80 12.28 16.61
C THR A 88 19.15 13.61 17.26
N VAL A 89 18.17 14.51 17.35
CA VAL A 89 18.32 15.85 17.94
C VAL A 89 17.16 16.09 18.91
N LEU A 90 17.47 16.64 20.09
CA LEU A 90 16.48 17.17 21.03
C LEU A 90 16.52 18.69 20.99
N THR A 91 15.40 19.34 20.73
CA THR A 91 15.28 20.81 20.77
C THR A 91 13.89 21.16 21.30
N ASN A 92 13.81 22.10 22.25
CA ASN A 92 12.53 22.57 22.82
C ASN A 92 11.58 21.43 23.23
N ASN A 93 12.11 20.42 23.94
CA ASN A 93 11.37 19.23 24.39
C ASN A 93 10.76 18.37 23.26
N THR A 94 11.25 18.51 22.03
CA THR A 94 10.86 17.69 20.87
C THR A 94 12.05 16.90 20.37
N TRP A 95 11.91 15.58 20.29
CA TRP A 95 12.86 14.73 19.59
C TRP A 95 12.60 14.83 18.09
N THR A 96 13.66 14.97 17.31
CA THR A 96 13.65 14.85 15.85
C THR A 96 14.67 13.80 15.45
N LYS A 97 14.20 12.73 14.80
CA LYS A 97 15.03 11.65 14.26
C LYS A 97 14.95 11.68 12.74
N THR A 98 16.10 11.83 12.09
CA THR A 98 16.22 11.71 10.63
C THR A 98 16.79 10.35 10.30
N VAL A 99 16.03 9.56 9.55
CA VAL A 99 16.48 8.30 8.96
C VAL A 99 16.87 8.57 7.52
N ASP A 100 18.16 8.47 7.23
CA ASP A 100 18.73 8.68 5.90
C ASP A 100 19.11 7.32 5.29
N PHE A 101 18.40 6.93 4.24
CA PHE A 101 18.65 5.69 3.49
C PHE A 101 19.61 5.89 2.32
N GLY A 102 20.15 7.11 2.16
CA GLY A 102 21.04 7.47 1.06
C GLY A 102 20.36 7.51 -0.30
N VAL A 103 21.15 7.84 -1.33
CA VAL A 103 20.69 7.92 -2.73
C VAL A 103 20.58 6.55 -3.38
N GLU A 104 21.48 5.63 -3.02
CA GLU A 104 21.48 4.23 -3.49
C GLU A 104 20.33 3.42 -2.87
N GLY A 105 19.89 3.81 -1.67
CA GLY A 105 18.82 3.16 -0.94
C GLY A 105 19.27 1.96 -0.10
N CYS A 106 18.30 1.43 0.62
CA CYS A 106 18.40 0.35 1.58
C CYS A 106 17.31 -0.69 1.32
N THR A 107 17.64 -1.96 1.49
CA THR A 107 16.66 -3.05 1.51
C THR A 107 16.23 -3.32 2.95
N LEU A 108 14.93 -3.24 3.19
CA LEU A 108 14.30 -3.57 4.47
C LEU A 108 14.21 -5.10 4.65
N ASN A 109 13.94 -5.54 5.88
CA ASN A 109 13.86 -6.97 6.23
C ASN A 109 12.75 -7.74 5.49
N ASN A 110 11.76 -7.04 4.93
CA ASN A 110 10.68 -7.58 4.10
C ASN A 110 11.02 -7.64 2.59
N GLY A 111 12.24 -7.23 2.20
CA GLY A 111 12.69 -7.18 0.82
C GLY A 111 12.26 -5.94 0.04
N ASN A 112 11.49 -5.03 0.63
CA ASN A 112 11.20 -3.73 0.01
C ASN A 112 12.42 -2.82 0.07
N THR A 113 12.49 -1.89 -0.87
CA THR A 113 13.58 -0.91 -0.99
C THR A 113 13.11 0.47 -0.63
N VAL A 114 13.92 1.21 0.12
CA VAL A 114 13.69 2.59 0.50
C VAL A 114 14.91 3.44 0.20
N LYS A 115 14.74 4.68 -0.27
CA LYS A 115 15.84 5.64 -0.48
C LYS A 115 15.40 7.05 -0.12
N GLY A 116 16.35 7.96 0.07
CA GLY A 116 16.10 9.31 0.56
C GLY A 116 15.93 9.35 2.08
N LYS A 117 15.23 10.37 2.59
CA LYS A 117 15.13 10.58 4.04
C LYS A 117 13.70 10.65 4.54
N MET A 118 13.52 10.16 5.76
CA MET A 118 12.31 10.32 6.55
C MET A 118 12.67 11.02 7.86
N VAL A 119 12.00 12.13 8.16
CA VAL A 119 12.21 12.90 9.39
C VAL A 119 11.01 12.68 10.29
N VAL A 120 11.23 12.11 11.47
CA VAL A 120 10.22 11.75 12.46
C VAL A 120 10.39 12.65 13.69
N SER A 121 9.29 13.18 14.23
CA SER A 121 9.31 14.04 15.40
C SER A 121 8.21 13.71 16.41
N PHE A 122 8.52 13.81 17.69
CA PHE A 122 7.58 13.54 18.79
C PHE A 122 8.05 14.23 20.09
N SER A 123 7.12 14.35 21.05
CA SER A 123 7.39 14.93 22.37
C SER A 123 8.39 14.10 23.17
N ASN A 124 9.22 14.77 23.97
CA ASN A 124 10.09 14.13 24.97
C ASN A 124 9.37 13.80 26.30
N ASP A 125 8.06 14.10 26.41
CA ASP A 125 7.25 13.60 27.52
C ASP A 125 6.76 12.17 27.23
N PHE A 126 7.54 11.18 27.62
CA PHE A 126 7.18 9.77 27.50
C PHE A 126 6.26 9.26 28.62
N THR A 127 5.89 10.10 29.59
CA THR A 127 4.96 9.71 30.66
C THR A 127 3.50 9.84 30.21
N SER A 128 3.24 10.64 29.18
CA SER A 128 1.93 10.74 28.56
C SER A 128 1.49 9.41 27.95
N SER A 129 0.28 8.98 28.27
CA SER A 129 -0.33 7.82 27.63
C SER A 129 -0.63 8.04 26.16
N THR A 130 -0.73 9.30 25.71
CA THR A 130 -0.99 9.69 24.32
C THR A 130 0.16 10.50 23.74
N GLN A 131 0.70 10.04 22.61
CA GLN A 131 1.82 10.65 21.91
C GLN A 131 1.44 10.92 20.45
N THR A 132 1.87 12.07 19.94
CA THR A 132 1.78 12.36 18.50
C THR A 132 3.14 12.14 17.86
N ILE A 133 3.18 11.24 16.87
CA ILE A 133 4.34 10.95 16.04
C ILE A 133 4.06 11.57 14.67
N SER A 134 4.78 12.62 14.34
CA SER A 134 4.71 13.30 13.05
C SER A 134 5.89 12.89 12.19
N TYR A 135 5.71 12.86 10.88
CA TYR A 135 6.83 12.68 9.97
C TYR A 135 6.68 13.41 8.65
N THR A 136 7.82 13.66 8.01
CA THR A 136 7.94 14.26 6.68
C THR A 136 9.00 13.51 5.85
N PHE A 137 9.02 13.80 4.55
CA PHE A 137 9.89 13.13 3.58
C PHE A 137 10.78 14.12 2.85
N GLU A 138 12.04 13.74 2.65
CA GLU A 138 12.98 14.45 1.79
C GLU A 138 13.50 13.51 0.71
N GLY A 139 12.94 13.65 -0.50
CA GLY A 139 13.29 12.77 -1.62
C GLY A 139 13.10 11.29 -1.31
N PHE A 140 12.07 10.94 -0.53
CA PHE A 140 11.82 9.56 -0.09
C PHE A 140 11.13 8.74 -1.19
N TYR A 141 11.60 7.51 -1.38
CA TYR A 141 10.98 6.55 -2.29
C TYR A 141 10.84 5.19 -1.62
N HIS A 142 9.77 4.47 -1.98
CA HIS A 142 9.51 3.09 -1.60
C HIS A 142 9.25 2.24 -2.85
N ASN A 143 10.11 1.25 -3.11
CA ASN A 143 10.05 0.41 -4.32
C ASN A 143 9.86 1.25 -5.60
N GLY A 144 10.75 2.23 -5.81
CA GLY A 144 10.68 3.15 -6.96
C GLY A 144 9.61 4.26 -6.85
N LYS A 145 8.58 4.09 -6.03
CA LYS A 145 7.51 5.08 -5.88
C LYS A 145 7.95 6.23 -4.99
N LYS A 146 7.93 7.46 -5.51
CA LYS A 146 8.17 8.67 -4.72
C LYS A 146 6.99 8.90 -3.79
N ILE A 147 7.24 9.06 -2.49
CA ILE A 147 6.22 9.35 -1.49
C ILE A 147 6.37 10.78 -1.00
N GLN A 148 5.27 11.52 -1.01
CA GLN A 148 5.19 12.91 -0.55
C GLN A 148 3.92 13.11 0.26
N GLY A 149 3.88 14.19 1.04
CA GLY A 149 2.76 14.52 1.92
C GLY A 149 3.09 14.26 3.39
N SER A 150 2.06 14.10 4.21
CA SER A 150 2.20 13.98 5.65
C SER A 150 1.20 12.98 6.22
N LYS A 151 1.63 12.22 7.23
CA LYS A 151 0.75 11.46 8.11
C LYS A 151 1.02 11.94 9.52
N SER A 152 -0.03 12.05 10.32
CA SER A 152 0.07 12.19 11.77
C SER A 152 -0.40 10.89 12.40
N ILE A 153 0.41 10.31 13.27
CA ILE A 153 0.05 9.13 14.06
C ILE A 153 -0.17 9.59 15.49
N VAL A 154 -1.36 9.33 16.03
CA VAL A 154 -1.68 9.51 17.44
C VAL A 154 -1.67 8.13 18.08
N ARG A 155 -0.65 7.87 18.89
CA ARG A 155 -0.45 6.61 19.61
C ARG A 155 -0.94 6.78 21.05
N THR A 156 -1.87 5.94 21.48
CA THR A 156 -2.40 5.93 22.86
C THR A 156 -2.23 4.55 23.48
N ILE A 157 -1.76 4.50 24.73
CA ILE A 157 -1.87 3.30 25.57
C ILE A 157 -3.27 3.25 26.18
N LYS A 158 -4.06 2.24 25.82
CA LYS A 158 -5.44 2.06 26.33
C LYS A 158 -5.88 0.61 26.25
N GLU A 159 -6.96 0.29 26.95
CA GLU A 159 -7.69 -0.97 26.80
C GLU A 159 -8.65 -0.88 25.60
N THR A 160 -8.95 -2.03 24.99
CA THR A 160 -9.91 -2.17 23.88
C THR A 160 -10.79 -3.39 24.12
N ASN A 161 -11.75 -3.60 23.22
CA ASN A 161 -12.55 -4.82 23.18
C ASN A 161 -11.76 -6.05 22.67
N ILE A 162 -10.66 -5.85 21.96
CA ILE A 162 -9.77 -6.91 21.48
C ILE A 162 -8.83 -7.34 22.61
N LEU A 163 -8.26 -6.38 23.35
CA LEU A 163 -7.36 -6.65 24.46
C LEU A 163 -7.64 -5.74 25.67
N VAL A 164 -7.99 -6.37 26.79
CA VAL A 164 -8.33 -5.70 28.06
C VAL A 164 -7.12 -5.23 28.85
N THR A 165 -5.91 -5.64 28.46
CA THR A 165 -4.67 -5.09 29.05
C THR A 165 -4.30 -3.83 28.29
N PRO A 166 -3.93 -2.71 28.94
CA PRO A 166 -3.52 -1.50 28.25
C PRO A 166 -2.34 -1.75 27.31
N HIS A 167 -2.51 -1.40 26.04
CA HIS A 167 -1.53 -1.66 24.98
C HIS A 167 -1.54 -0.53 23.94
N PRO A 168 -0.58 -0.48 23.01
CA PRO A 168 -0.49 0.57 22.00
C PRO A 168 -1.60 0.48 20.95
N VAL A 169 -2.32 1.59 20.78
CA VAL A 169 -3.29 1.79 19.70
C VAL A 169 -2.95 3.10 18.97
N SER A 170 -2.69 3.00 17.67
CA SER A 170 -2.27 4.10 16.82
C SER A 170 -3.37 4.47 15.83
N THR A 171 -3.90 5.69 15.93
CA THR A 171 -4.79 6.27 14.91
C THR A 171 -3.98 7.13 13.99
N ALA A 172 -4.11 6.95 12.69
CA ALA A 172 -3.34 7.71 11.72
C ALA A 172 -4.19 8.27 10.58
N ALA A 173 -4.05 9.58 10.38
CA ALA A 173 -4.64 10.29 9.26
C ALA A 173 -3.64 10.33 8.10
N ILE A 174 -4.05 9.81 6.95
CA ILE A 174 -3.23 9.69 5.75
C ILE A 174 -3.61 10.81 4.77
N ASP A 175 -2.63 11.59 4.32
CA ASP A 175 -2.73 12.46 3.15
C ASP A 175 -1.40 12.41 2.39
N LEU A 176 -1.34 11.52 1.39
CA LEU A 176 -0.12 11.21 0.65
C LEU A 176 -0.31 11.40 -0.85
N THR A 177 0.74 11.86 -1.50
CA THR A 177 0.90 11.83 -2.96
C THR A 177 1.98 10.81 -3.31
N ILE A 178 1.66 9.88 -4.20
CA ILE A 178 2.53 8.79 -4.62
C ILE A 178 2.77 8.93 -6.12
N THR A 179 4.02 9.11 -6.52
CA THR A 179 4.41 9.17 -7.95
C THR A 179 5.15 7.89 -8.32
N PHE A 180 4.64 7.16 -9.31
CA PHE A 180 5.24 5.94 -9.82
C PHE A 180 6.36 6.27 -10.83
N ASP A 181 7.21 5.29 -11.14
CA ASP A 181 8.35 5.46 -12.05
C ASP A 181 7.92 5.83 -13.48
N ASP A 182 6.70 5.46 -13.90
CA ASP A 182 6.10 5.84 -15.17
C ASP A 182 5.52 7.26 -15.20
N GLY A 183 5.66 8.01 -14.09
CA GLY A 183 5.17 9.36 -13.93
C GLY A 183 3.70 9.46 -13.52
N LYS A 184 2.98 8.34 -13.36
CA LYS A 184 1.61 8.36 -12.84
C LYS A 184 1.58 8.83 -11.39
N VAL A 185 0.63 9.72 -11.09
CA VAL A 185 0.46 10.30 -9.76
C VAL A 185 -0.86 9.83 -9.16
N TYR A 186 -0.77 9.31 -7.94
CA TYR A 186 -1.89 8.88 -7.13
C TYR A 186 -1.95 9.73 -5.87
N THR A 187 -3.15 10.01 -5.36
CA THR A 187 -3.31 10.61 -4.03
C THR A 187 -4.10 9.66 -3.13
N ARG A 188 -3.65 9.52 -1.88
CA ARG A 188 -4.27 8.65 -0.88
C ARG A 188 -4.70 9.48 0.31
N LYS A 189 -5.99 9.39 0.66
CA LYS A 189 -6.56 9.98 1.87
C LYS A 189 -7.30 8.94 2.69
N GLY A 190 -7.22 8.99 4.01
CA GLY A 190 -7.97 8.06 4.85
C GLY A 190 -7.56 8.09 6.31
N THR A 191 -8.21 7.23 7.09
CA THR A 191 -7.92 7.04 8.51
C THR A 191 -7.77 5.55 8.79
N LEU A 192 -6.64 5.17 9.38
CA LEU A 192 -6.40 3.81 9.85
C LEU A 192 -6.24 3.82 11.36
N ILE A 193 -6.75 2.79 12.02
CA ILE A 193 -6.49 2.47 13.41
C ILE A 193 -5.71 1.16 13.41
N LYS A 194 -4.51 1.18 13.98
CA LYS A 194 -3.63 0.04 14.13
C LYS A 194 -3.47 -0.28 15.61
N GLU A 195 -3.81 -1.49 16.00
CA GLU A 195 -3.77 -2.00 17.36
C GLU A 195 -2.70 -3.09 17.46
N MET A 196 -1.77 -2.94 18.40
CA MET A 196 -0.71 -3.93 18.63
C MET A 196 -1.23 -5.02 19.58
N THR A 197 -1.52 -6.20 19.02
CA THR A 197 -2.12 -7.32 19.76
C THR A 197 -1.09 -8.26 20.38
N SER A 198 0.17 -8.20 19.96
CA SER A 198 1.30 -8.94 20.54
C SER A 198 2.62 -8.19 20.31
N GLY A 199 3.62 -8.48 21.14
CA GLY A 199 4.98 -7.92 21.06
C GLY A 199 5.20 -6.58 21.79
N TYR A 200 4.13 -5.99 22.37
CA TYR A 200 4.22 -4.65 22.98
C TYR A 200 5.05 -4.62 24.27
N ASP A 201 5.29 -5.78 24.91
CA ASP A 201 6.16 -5.92 26.09
C ASP A 201 7.62 -6.29 25.71
N THR A 202 7.87 -6.65 24.45
CA THR A 202 9.15 -7.15 23.92
C THR A 202 9.76 -6.17 22.92
N TRP A 203 9.90 -4.90 23.31
CA TRP A 203 10.39 -3.81 22.44
C TRP A 203 11.72 -4.08 21.69
N PHE A 204 12.54 -5.01 22.18
CA PHE A 204 13.82 -5.40 21.60
C PHE A 204 13.70 -6.45 20.49
N ASP A 205 12.53 -7.07 20.30
CA ASP A 205 12.25 -8.08 19.28
C ASP A 205 11.02 -7.67 18.46
N TRP A 206 11.22 -6.97 17.34
CA TRP A 206 10.08 -6.55 16.50
C TRP A 206 9.42 -7.71 15.74
N ASP A 207 10.05 -8.88 15.68
CA ASP A 207 9.65 -10.02 14.83
C ASP A 207 8.46 -10.78 15.43
N ASP A 208 8.20 -10.62 16.74
CA ASP A 208 7.06 -11.21 17.45
C ASP A 208 5.80 -10.32 17.44
N ASN A 209 5.91 -9.13 16.84
CA ASN A 209 4.82 -8.17 16.80
C ASN A 209 3.66 -8.67 15.95
N ALA A 210 2.45 -8.53 16.48
CA ALA A 210 1.22 -8.74 15.73
C ALA A 210 0.32 -7.51 15.85
N PHE A 211 -0.40 -7.20 14.76
CA PHE A 211 -1.25 -6.04 14.69
C PHE A 211 -2.61 -6.37 14.06
N VAL A 212 -3.62 -5.64 14.49
CA VAL A 212 -4.93 -5.57 13.86
C VAL A 212 -5.14 -4.16 13.33
N VAL A 213 -5.56 -4.03 12.08
CA VAL A 213 -5.81 -2.75 11.41
C VAL A 213 -7.27 -2.66 10.97
N THR A 214 -7.89 -1.52 11.26
CA THR A 214 -9.22 -1.14 10.78
C THR A 214 -9.19 0.26 10.19
N GLY A 215 -10.25 0.64 9.47
CA GLY A 215 -10.39 1.97 8.90
C GLY A 215 -10.74 1.95 7.43
N SER A 216 -10.58 3.10 6.79
CA SER A 216 -10.98 3.31 5.41
C SER A 216 -10.16 4.42 4.75
N GLY A 217 -10.19 4.44 3.44
CA GLY A 217 -9.51 5.45 2.65
C GLY A 217 -9.96 5.49 1.20
N THR A 218 -9.45 6.48 0.49
CA THR A 218 -9.73 6.74 -0.92
C THR A 218 -8.42 6.97 -1.65
N THR A 219 -8.29 6.35 -2.83
CA THR A 219 -7.18 6.59 -3.75
C THR A 219 -7.71 7.28 -4.99
N THR A 220 -7.19 8.45 -5.32
CA THR A 220 -7.46 9.10 -6.61
C THR A 220 -6.41 8.64 -7.61
N PHE A 221 -6.87 8.13 -8.75
CA PHE A 221 -6.05 7.64 -9.84
C PHE A 221 -5.66 8.78 -10.79
N PRO A 222 -4.63 8.60 -11.64
CA PRO A 222 -4.20 9.63 -12.60
C PRO A 222 -5.30 10.08 -13.57
N ASN A 223 -6.26 9.21 -13.86
CA ASN A 223 -7.40 9.49 -14.74
C ASN A 223 -8.56 10.21 -14.01
N GLY A 224 -8.42 10.49 -12.71
CA GLY A 224 -9.44 11.13 -11.88
C GLY A 224 -10.42 10.16 -11.19
N ASP A 225 -10.37 8.86 -11.50
CA ASP A 225 -11.21 7.88 -10.82
C ASP A 225 -10.84 7.79 -9.34
N THR A 226 -11.86 7.57 -8.49
CA THR A 226 -11.66 7.39 -7.05
C THR A 226 -12.00 5.97 -6.64
N PHE A 227 -11.05 5.34 -5.95
CA PHE A 227 -11.13 3.99 -5.42
C PHE A 227 -11.25 4.07 -3.90
N SER A 228 -12.43 3.78 -3.38
CA SER A 228 -12.71 3.79 -1.95
C SER A 228 -12.55 2.39 -1.38
N ALA A 229 -11.81 2.27 -0.27
CA ALA A 229 -11.57 1.02 0.42
C ALA A 229 -12.01 1.13 1.88
N GLU A 230 -12.72 0.12 2.37
CA GLU A 230 -13.16 -0.03 3.75
C GLU A 230 -12.79 -1.41 4.27
N ILE A 231 -12.12 -1.46 5.42
CA ILE A 231 -11.81 -2.71 6.09
C ILE A 231 -13.07 -3.20 6.80
N THR A 232 -13.73 -4.21 6.24
CA THR A 232 -14.98 -4.77 6.77
C THR A 232 -14.75 -5.90 7.78
N THR A 233 -13.62 -6.59 7.64
CA THR A 233 -13.10 -7.51 8.66
C THR A 233 -11.69 -7.06 8.98
N PRO A 234 -11.34 -6.81 10.26
CA PRO A 234 -10.04 -6.26 10.63
C PRO A 234 -8.88 -7.02 9.98
N LEU A 235 -7.92 -6.28 9.44
CA LEU A 235 -6.74 -6.84 8.80
C LEU A 235 -5.73 -7.26 9.86
N GLU A 236 -5.24 -8.48 9.79
CA GLU A 236 -4.20 -8.98 10.69
C GLU A 236 -2.83 -8.91 10.00
N PHE A 237 -1.83 -8.41 10.71
CA PHE A 237 -0.43 -8.37 10.28
C PHE A 237 0.44 -9.09 11.30
N ASN A 238 1.38 -9.89 10.82
CA ASN A 238 2.36 -10.59 11.64
C ASN A 238 3.77 -10.25 11.17
N ALA A 239 4.56 -9.63 12.04
CA ALA A 239 5.91 -9.18 11.71
C ALA A 239 6.84 -10.33 11.32
N SER A 240 6.64 -11.52 11.89
CA SER A 240 7.41 -12.73 11.55
C SER A 240 7.25 -13.16 10.09
N CYS A 241 6.15 -12.77 9.42
CA CYS A 241 5.98 -13.02 7.99
C CYS A 241 6.93 -12.17 7.13
N ARG A 242 7.50 -11.08 7.69
CA ARG A 242 8.40 -10.14 7.00
C ARG A 242 7.81 -9.62 5.70
N LYS A 243 6.56 -9.15 5.78
CA LYS A 243 5.79 -8.61 4.66
C LYS A 243 4.97 -7.41 5.10
N SER A 244 4.71 -6.51 4.16
CA SER A 244 3.89 -5.31 4.36
C SER A 244 2.45 -5.52 3.87
N PHE A 245 1.96 -6.76 3.97
CA PHE A 245 0.63 -7.17 3.52
C PHE A 245 -0.07 -7.87 4.69
N ALA A 246 -1.39 -7.70 4.77
CA ALA A 246 -2.18 -8.42 5.74
C ALA A 246 -2.18 -9.91 5.40
N VAL A 247 -2.21 -10.76 6.43
CA VAL A 247 -2.28 -12.22 6.30
C VAL A 247 -3.71 -12.75 6.42
N LYS A 248 -4.64 -11.89 6.83
CA LYS A 248 -6.05 -12.20 7.06
C LYS A 248 -6.88 -10.91 7.16
N GLY A 249 -8.17 -11.03 6.89
CA GLY A 249 -9.13 -9.95 6.94
C GLY A 249 -9.72 -9.62 5.57
N ILE A 250 -10.68 -8.70 5.53
CA ILE A 250 -11.47 -8.43 4.34
C ILE A 250 -11.57 -6.92 4.12
N VAL A 251 -11.29 -6.50 2.89
CA VAL A 251 -11.49 -5.12 2.41
C VAL A 251 -12.59 -5.12 1.36
N SER A 252 -13.55 -4.22 1.53
CA SER A 252 -14.54 -3.87 0.51
C SER A 252 -14.06 -2.66 -0.28
N ILE A 253 -14.23 -2.72 -1.60
CA ILE A 253 -13.81 -1.69 -2.55
C ILE A 253 -14.99 -1.20 -3.33
N THR A 254 -15.04 0.12 -3.54
CA THR A 254 -15.96 0.77 -4.46
C THR A 254 -15.23 1.68 -5.45
N LYS A 255 -15.58 1.57 -6.74
CA LYS A 255 -15.15 2.49 -7.81
C LYS A 255 -16.30 2.68 -8.78
N ASN A 256 -16.76 3.93 -8.98
CA ASN A 256 -17.82 4.28 -9.94
C ASN A 256 -19.09 3.38 -9.84
N GLY A 257 -19.42 2.95 -8.63
CA GLY A 257 -20.56 2.07 -8.34
C GLY A 257 -20.31 0.57 -8.53
N ALA A 258 -19.15 0.14 -9.05
CA ALA A 258 -18.74 -1.25 -8.99
C ALA A 258 -18.17 -1.60 -7.62
N LEU A 259 -18.33 -2.87 -7.24
CA LEU A 259 -17.93 -3.43 -5.96
C LEU A 259 -16.94 -4.56 -6.17
N ALA A 260 -15.93 -4.62 -5.31
CA ALA A 260 -15.05 -5.77 -5.19
C ALA A 260 -14.77 -6.05 -3.71
N THR A 261 -14.51 -7.29 -3.35
CA THR A 261 -13.96 -7.64 -2.03
C THR A 261 -12.62 -8.32 -2.19
N ILE A 262 -11.71 -8.04 -1.26
CA ILE A 262 -10.40 -8.69 -1.15
C ILE A 262 -10.37 -9.41 0.19
N ASP A 263 -10.27 -10.73 0.15
CA ASP A 263 -10.05 -11.59 1.32
C ASP A 263 -8.57 -12.01 1.35
N TYR A 264 -7.86 -11.57 2.39
CA TYR A 264 -6.42 -11.81 2.58
C TYR A 264 -6.09 -13.22 3.10
N GLY A 265 -7.11 -14.07 3.32
CA GLY A 265 -6.90 -15.46 3.67
C GLY A 265 -6.99 -15.72 5.18
N ASN A 266 -6.24 -16.72 5.62
CA ASN A 266 -6.42 -17.39 6.91
C ASN A 266 -5.25 -17.23 7.88
N GLY A 267 -4.25 -16.41 7.56
CA GLY A 267 -3.06 -16.19 8.39
C GLY A 267 -1.76 -16.74 7.82
N GLU A 268 -1.79 -17.40 6.66
CA GLU A 268 -0.58 -17.88 6.00
C GLU A 268 0.30 -16.70 5.55
N CYS A 269 1.62 -16.86 5.70
CA CYS A 269 2.59 -15.86 5.24
C CYS A 269 2.79 -15.94 3.71
N ASP A 270 1.72 -15.87 2.92
CA ASP A 270 1.78 -15.72 1.46
C ASP A 270 1.49 -14.26 1.04
N MET A 271 1.21 -14.01 -0.23
CA MET A 271 0.82 -12.67 -0.75
C MET A 271 -0.38 -12.82 -1.67
N LEU A 272 -1.18 -13.86 -1.43
CA LEU A 272 -2.33 -14.22 -2.22
C LEU A 272 -3.58 -13.66 -1.55
N ALA A 273 -4.50 -13.17 -2.35
CA ALA A 273 -5.81 -12.77 -1.88
C ALA A 273 -6.88 -13.28 -2.84
N LYS A 274 -8.05 -13.58 -2.28
CA LYS A 274 -9.23 -13.92 -3.07
C LYS A 274 -9.97 -12.63 -3.37
N VAL A 275 -9.99 -12.26 -4.63
CA VAL A 275 -10.71 -11.10 -5.15
C VAL A 275 -12.06 -11.55 -5.67
N THR A 276 -13.15 -10.99 -5.14
CA THR A 276 -14.51 -11.27 -5.65
C THR A 276 -15.08 -10.03 -6.31
N LYS A 277 -15.51 -10.15 -7.56
CA LYS A 277 -16.16 -9.11 -8.37
C LYS A 277 -17.38 -9.73 -9.05
N ASP A 278 -18.53 -9.07 -8.98
CA ASP A 278 -19.77 -9.55 -9.62
C ASP A 278 -20.10 -11.03 -9.34
N GLY A 279 -19.79 -11.51 -8.13
CA GLY A 279 -20.00 -12.90 -7.69
C GLY A 279 -18.95 -13.91 -8.17
N VAL A 280 -17.95 -13.50 -8.95
CA VAL A 280 -16.84 -14.34 -9.39
C VAL A 280 -15.62 -14.11 -8.52
N THR A 281 -15.06 -15.18 -7.97
CA THR A 281 -13.85 -15.15 -7.13
C THR A 281 -12.64 -15.69 -7.88
N GLU A 282 -11.53 -14.97 -7.79
CA GLU A 282 -10.24 -15.39 -8.33
C GLU A 282 -9.11 -15.15 -7.32
N GLU A 283 -8.04 -15.91 -7.41
CA GLU A 283 -6.84 -15.72 -6.59
C GLU A 283 -5.88 -14.77 -7.30
N VAL A 284 -5.44 -13.73 -6.59
CA VAL A 284 -4.56 -12.68 -7.09
C VAL A 284 -3.32 -12.58 -6.21
N ASN A 285 -2.14 -12.50 -6.83
CA ASN A 285 -0.90 -12.22 -6.12
C ASN A 285 -0.72 -10.70 -5.99
N LEU A 286 -0.81 -10.17 -4.77
CA LEU A 286 -0.81 -8.72 -4.52
C LEU A 286 0.55 -8.02 -4.76
N LYS A 287 1.61 -8.78 -5.06
CA LYS A 287 2.94 -8.25 -5.38
C LYS A 287 3.24 -8.20 -6.88
N LYS A 288 2.47 -8.90 -7.73
CA LYS A 288 2.78 -9.11 -9.15
C LYS A 288 1.67 -8.65 -10.06
#